data_AF-A0A439LGI1-F1
#
_entry.id   AF-A0A439LGI1-F1
#
_cell.length_a   1.000
_cell.length_b   1.000
_cell.length_c   1.000
_cell.angle_alpha   90.00
_cell.angle_beta   90.00
_cell.angle_gamma   90.00
#
_symmetry.space_group_name_H-M   'P 1'
#
loop_
_entity.id
_entity.type
_entity.pdbx_description
1 polymer ?
#
loop_
_entity_poly.entity_id
_entity_poly.type
_entity_poly.pdbx_seq_one_letter_code
_entity_poly.pdbx_strand_id
1 'polypeptide(L)'
;MSKIQAVTPEHLQRLKLEASAYFGPKVLHEALLRLCQACGSDSLDRFEKTMVDQIEAMNDERADFETMKEFAIEQLYACVREVSCS
;
A
#
# COMPACT_ATOMS: atom_id res chain seq x y z
N MET A 1 -25.75 -10.86 10.67
CA MET A 1 -25.76 -10.47 9.25
C MET A 1 -24.87 -9.26 9.07
N SER A 2 -23.98 -9.27 8.08
CA SER A 2 -23.04 -8.16 7.87
C SER A 2 -23.82 -6.91 7.46
N LYS A 3 -23.64 -5.79 8.20
CA LYS A 3 -24.25 -4.50 7.87
C LYS A 3 -23.89 -4.00 6.46
N ILE A 4 -22.86 -4.58 5.86
CA ILE A 4 -22.37 -4.34 4.49
C ILE A 4 -23.42 -4.74 3.42
N GLN A 5 -24.28 -5.74 3.70
CA GLN A 5 -25.28 -6.20 2.74
C GLN A 5 -26.47 -5.25 2.59
N ALA A 6 -26.64 -4.29 3.51
CA ALA A 6 -27.75 -3.33 3.54
C ALA A 6 -27.41 -1.97 2.91
N VAL A 7 -26.25 -1.87 2.25
CA VAL A 7 -25.69 -0.61 1.79
C VAL A 7 -25.81 -0.50 0.26
N THR A 8 -26.09 0.70 -0.26
CA THR A 8 -26.14 0.91 -1.71
C THR A 8 -24.77 0.64 -2.35
N PRO A 9 -24.71 0.24 -3.63
CA PRO A 9 -23.45 -0.02 -4.33
C PRO A 9 -22.44 1.14 -4.27
N GLU A 10 -22.91 2.38 -4.39
CA GLU A 10 -22.08 3.59 -4.37
C GLU A 10 -21.45 3.79 -2.99
N HIS A 11 -22.24 3.61 -1.93
CA HIS A 11 -21.73 3.72 -0.57
C HIS A 11 -20.79 2.56 -0.25
N LEU A 12 -21.05 1.35 -0.76
CA LEU A 12 -20.13 0.23 -0.63
C LEU A 12 -18.79 0.52 -1.32
N GLN A 13 -18.79 1.11 -2.52
CA GLN A 13 -17.57 1.50 -3.21
C GLN A 13 -16.78 2.56 -2.43
N ARG A 14 -17.48 3.55 -1.85
CA ARG A 14 -16.84 4.54 -0.98
C ARG A 14 -16.22 3.90 0.26
N LEU A 15 -16.94 3.02 0.96
CA LEU A 15 -16.40 2.31 2.13
C LEU A 15 -15.17 1.47 1.79
N LYS A 16 -15.14 0.84 0.60
CA LYS A 16 -13.96 0.10 0.14
C LYS A 16 -12.76 1.03 -0.03
N LEU A 17 -12.95 2.19 -0.65
CA LEU A 17 -11.88 3.18 -0.82
C LEU A 17 -11.37 3.70 0.53
N GLU A 18 -12.29 4.09 1.42
CA GLU A 18 -11.95 4.56 2.78
C GLU A 18 -11.21 3.49 3.59
N ALA A 19 -11.69 2.25 3.56
CA ALA A 19 -11.03 1.15 4.27
C ALA A 19 -9.63 0.88 3.73
N SER A 20 -9.44 0.85 2.41
CA SER A 20 -8.12 0.67 1.79
C SER A 20 -7.18 1.81 2.14
N ALA A 21 -7.64 3.06 2.10
CA ALA A 21 -6.82 4.21 2.44
C ALA A 21 -6.43 4.25 3.93
N TYR A 22 -7.35 3.87 4.83
CA TYR A 22 -7.11 3.93 6.27
C TYR A 22 -6.32 2.73 6.81
N PHE A 23 -6.67 1.51 6.40
CA PHE A 23 -6.07 0.28 6.92
C PHE A 23 -4.90 -0.23 6.07
N GLY A 24 -4.83 0.14 4.79
CA GLY A 24 -3.79 -0.32 3.85
C GLY A 24 -2.37 -0.07 4.37
N PRO A 25 -2.01 1.18 4.74
CA PRO A 25 -0.67 1.48 5.26
C PRO A 25 -0.31 0.67 6.51
N LYS A 26 -1.26 0.49 7.43
CA LYS A 26 -1.06 -0.28 8.66
C LYS A 26 -0.85 -1.77 8.37
N VAL A 27 -1.62 -2.34 7.45
CA VAL A 27 -1.47 -3.74 7.03
C VAL A 27 -0.13 -3.95 6.33
N LEU A 28 0.29 -3.01 5.48
CA LEU A 28 1.60 -3.07 4.81
C LEU A 28 2.75 -3.01 5.83
N HIS A 29 2.72 -2.06 6.76
CA HIS A 29 3.72 -1.95 7.83
C HIS A 29 3.87 -3.27 8.60
N GLU A 30 2.75 -3.83 9.06
CA GLU A 30 2.72 -5.09 9.80
C GLU A 30 3.26 -6.28 8.97
N ALA A 31 2.99 -6.31 7.67
CA ALA A 31 3.53 -7.32 6.78
C ALA A 31 5.05 -7.18 6.61
N LEU A 32 5.54 -5.96 6.41
CA LEU A 32 6.97 -5.65 6.26
C LEU A 32 7.75 -5.92 7.55
N LEU A 33 7.20 -5.59 8.71
CA LEU A 33 7.80 -5.92 10.00
C LEU A 33 8.00 -7.43 10.15
N ARG A 34 6.99 -8.23 9.81
CA ARG A 34 7.09 -9.70 9.84
C ARG A 34 8.08 -10.23 8.81
N LEU A 35 8.13 -9.66 7.62
CA LEU A 35 9.09 -10.01 6.58
C LEU A 35 10.53 -9.75 7.06
N CYS A 36 10.79 -8.57 7.61
CA CYS A 36 12.10 -8.19 8.16
C CYS A 36 12.53 -9.13 9.29
N GLN A 37 11.62 -9.43 10.22
CA GLN A 37 11.89 -10.37 11.32
C GLN A 37 12.20 -11.79 10.85
N ALA A 38 11.55 -12.25 9.76
CA ALA A 38 11.75 -13.60 9.24
C ALA A 38 12.95 -13.73 8.29
N CYS A 39 13.28 -12.69 7.53
CA CYS A 39 14.21 -12.75 6.40
C CYS A 39 15.42 -11.81 6.52
N GLY A 40 15.50 -11.00 7.58
CA GLY A 40 16.56 -10.01 7.82
C GLY A 40 16.32 -8.68 7.09
N SER A 41 17.11 -7.66 7.44
CA SER A 41 16.97 -6.28 6.94
C SER A 41 17.08 -6.17 5.42
N ASP A 42 17.97 -6.93 4.78
CA ASP A 42 18.16 -6.91 3.32
C ASP A 42 16.90 -7.30 2.53
N SER A 43 15.93 -7.93 3.20
CA SER A 43 14.63 -8.24 2.59
C SER A 43 13.80 -6.99 2.32
N LEU A 44 13.94 -5.94 3.14
CA LEU A 44 13.24 -4.68 2.97
C LEU A 44 13.76 -3.91 1.76
N ASP A 45 15.08 -3.83 1.57
CA ASP A 45 15.68 -3.16 0.41
C ASP A 45 15.26 -3.81 -0.91
N ARG A 46 15.24 -5.16 -0.95
CA ARG A 46 14.77 -5.90 -2.12
C ARG A 46 13.28 -5.70 -2.39
N PHE A 47 12.48 -5.68 -1.33
CA PHE A 47 11.05 -5.41 -1.43
C PHE A 47 10.79 -4.01 -1.97
N GLU A 48 11.42 -2.99 -1.38
CA GLU A 48 11.30 -1.59 -1.79
C GLU A 48 11.60 -1.43 -3.28
N LYS A 49 12.79 -1.88 -3.71
CA LYS A 49 13.20 -1.79 -5.12
C LYS A 49 12.20 -2.49 -6.05
N THR A 50 11.79 -3.71 -5.70
CA THR A 50 10.86 -4.50 -6.53
C THR A 50 9.51 -3.79 -6.66
N MET A 51 9.01 -3.17 -5.59
CA MET A 51 7.73 -2.47 -5.62
C MET A 51 7.81 -1.15 -6.37
N VAL A 52 8.92 -0.39 -6.25
CA VAL A 52 9.16 0.80 -7.07
C VAL A 52 9.15 0.43 -8.55
N ASP A 53 9.95 -0.58 -8.94
CA ASP A 53 10.02 -1.04 -10.34
C ASP A 53 8.63 -1.45 -10.87
N GLN A 54 7.83 -2.13 -10.04
CA GLN A 54 6.46 -2.53 -10.41
C GLN A 54 5.53 -1.33 -10.58
N ILE A 55 5.55 -0.37 -9.64
CA ILE A 55 4.71 0.84 -9.71
C ILE A 55 5.09 1.65 -10.95
N GLU A 56 6.39 1.85 -11.20
CA GLU A 56 6.90 2.57 -12.37
C GLU A 56 6.51 1.92 -13.69
N ALA A 57 6.47 0.58 -13.75
CA ALA A 57 6.07 -0.16 -14.93
C ALA A 57 4.55 -0.15 -15.21
N MET A 58 3.73 0.24 -14.23
CA MET A 58 2.28 0.36 -14.44
C MET A 58 1.98 1.53 -15.39
N ASN A 59 0.96 1.35 -16.23
CA ASN A 59 0.45 2.34 -17.16
C ASN A 59 -1.07 2.41 -17.06
N ASP A 60 -1.61 3.62 -17.13
CA ASP A 60 -3.05 3.90 -17.11
C ASP A 60 -3.30 5.22 -17.85
N GLU A 61 -4.50 5.40 -18.40
CA GLU A 61 -4.87 6.57 -19.21
C GLU A 61 -5.28 7.79 -18.35
N ARG A 62 -5.42 7.61 -17.04
CA ARG A 62 -5.76 8.69 -16.10
C ARG A 62 -4.73 9.81 -16.15
N ALA A 63 -5.21 11.05 -16.26
CA ALA A 63 -4.36 12.24 -16.38
C ALA A 63 -3.44 12.47 -15.16
N ASP A 64 -3.85 11.98 -13.99
CA ASP A 64 -3.14 12.08 -12.72
C ASP A 64 -2.34 10.81 -12.36
N PHE A 65 -2.25 9.82 -13.26
CA PHE A 65 -1.68 8.52 -12.93
C PHE A 65 -0.20 8.56 -12.54
N GLU A 66 0.61 9.36 -13.23
CA GLU A 66 2.03 9.51 -12.88
C GLU A 66 2.19 10.14 -11.49
N THR A 67 1.38 11.15 -11.16
CA THR A 67 1.34 11.70 -9.80
C THR A 67 0.86 10.68 -8.77
N MET A 68 -0.08 9.80 -9.12
CA MET A 68 -0.47 8.70 -8.24
C MET A 68 0.68 7.72 -7.98
N LYS A 69 1.52 7.44 -8.98
CA LYS A 69 2.71 6.59 -8.85
C LYS A 69 3.74 7.23 -7.91
N GLU A 70 4.01 8.52 -8.09
CA GLU A 70 4.89 9.28 -7.20
C GLU A 70 4.42 9.20 -5.74
N PHE A 71 3.14 9.47 -5.47
CA PHE A 71 2.59 9.36 -4.12
C PHE A 71 2.65 7.92 -3.55
N ALA A 72 2.42 6.91 -4.38
CA ALA A 72 2.52 5.51 -3.95
C ALA A 72 3.96 5.13 -3.56
N ILE A 73 4.94 5.60 -4.34
CA ILE A 73 6.37 5.40 -4.07
C ILE A 73 6.80 6.12 -2.79
N GLU A 74 6.37 7.37 -2.58
CA GLU A 74 6.65 8.10 -1.33
C GLU A 74 6.07 7.39 -0.10
N GLN A 75 4.84 6.88 -0.19
CA GLN A 75 4.23 6.12 0.90
C GLN A 75 4.96 4.80 1.18
N LEU A 76 5.44 4.12 0.13
CA LEU A 76 6.27 2.93 0.26
C LEU A 76 7.56 3.24 1.03
N TYR A 77 8.30 4.28 0.63
CA TYR A 77 9.53 4.70 1.31
C TYR A 77 9.29 5.06 2.77
N ALA A 78 8.20 5.78 3.06
CA ALA A 78 7.84 6.11 4.44
C ALA A 78 7.61 4.84 5.27
N CYS A 79 6.86 3.88 4.74
CA CYS A 79 6.53 2.63 5.42
C CYS A 79 7.77 1.74 5.65
N VAL A 80 8.63 1.58 4.65
CA VAL A 80 9.88 0.81 4.78
C VAL A 80 10.78 1.44 5.85
N ARG A 81 10.94 2.76 5.82
CA ARG A 81 11.74 3.49 6.82
C ARG A 81 11.21 3.32 8.24
N GLU A 82 9.89 3.39 8.45
CA GLU A 82 9.27 3.16 9.76
C GLU A 82 9.59 1.77 10.32
N VAL A 83 9.52 0.74 9.47
CA VAL A 83 9.85 -0.64 9.86
C VAL A 83 11.34 -0.80 10.16
N SER A 84 12.23 -0.23 9.34
CA SER A 84 13.68 -0.31 9.53
C SER A 84 14.17 0.40 10.80
N CYS A 85 13.39 1.36 11.33
CA CYS A 85 13.70 2.07 12.58
C CYS A 85 13.04 1.44 13.83
N SER A 86 12.23 0.39 13.67
CA SER A 86 11.48 -0.29 14.75
C SER A 86 12.26 -1.47 15.35
#